data_AF-A0A2G2VYN4-F1
#
_entry.id   AF-A0A2G2VYN4-F1
#
_cell.length_a   1.000
_cell.length_b   1.000
_cell.length_c   1.000
_cell.angle_alpha   90.00
_cell.angle_beta   90.00
_cell.angle_gamma   90.00
#
_symmetry.space_group_name_H-M   'P 1'
#
loop_
_entity.id
_entity.type
_entity.pdbx_description
1 polymer ?
#
loop_
_entity_poly.entity_id
_entity_poly.type
_entity_poly.pdbx_seq_one_letter_code
_entity_poly.pdbx_strand_id
1 'polypeptide(L)'
;MAMKRILEYLKYTQNYALHYNKYSAVLEGYSDANWITELNEVKSISGYVFTIGGGTVSWKSSKQTCIARSTTEFEFIVLDKASEKVEWLRNFLEDIPYWPKPVAPVCIHFDSQAAIGRVGSMMYNGKSHHIRRRHNAIRELLSSGIITIDYVKSKDNVSDPLTKSLSRERVERISKGMGLRPRTSQHGGNST
;
A
#
# COMPACT_ATOMS: atom_id res chain seq x y z
N MET A 1 5.59 -6.03 -25.73
CA MET A 1 6.38 -6.55 -24.58
C MET A 1 5.61 -6.57 -23.25
N ALA A 2 4.90 -5.50 -22.84
CA ALA A 2 4.18 -5.46 -21.56
C ALA A 2 3.07 -6.53 -21.41
N MET A 3 2.19 -6.69 -22.41
CA MET A 3 1.13 -7.72 -22.38
C MET A 3 1.68 -9.14 -22.20
N LYS A 4 2.79 -9.48 -22.87
CA LYS A 4 3.43 -10.80 -22.74
C LYS A 4 3.85 -11.07 -21.29
N ARG A 5 4.47 -10.09 -20.61
CA ARG A 5 4.87 -10.22 -19.20
C ARG A 5 3.67 -10.46 -18.28
N ILE A 6 2.56 -9.77 -18.53
CA ILE A 6 1.32 -9.95 -17.74
C ILE A 6 0.76 -11.36 -17.96
N LEU A 7 0.64 -11.82 -19.20
CA LEU A 7 0.13 -13.16 -19.51
C LEU A 7 1.03 -14.26 -18.92
N GLU A 8 2.35 -14.10 -18.99
CA GLU A 8 3.30 -15.01 -18.34
C GLU A 8 3.14 -15.04 -16.82
N TYR A 9 2.96 -13.87 -16.19
CA TYR A 9 2.71 -13.78 -14.75
C TYR A 9 1.41 -14.49 -14.36
N LEU A 10 0.32 -14.24 -15.08
CA LEU A 10 -0.98 -14.88 -14.83
C LEU A 10 -0.89 -16.40 -15.00
N LYS A 11 -0.22 -16.87 -16.07
CA LYS A 11 0.00 -18.30 -16.30
C LYS A 11 0.83 -18.93 -15.17
N TYR A 12 1.90 -18.26 -14.74
CA TYR A 12 2.76 -18.75 -13.65
C TYR A 12 2.05 -18.77 -12.29
N THR A 13 1.18 -17.78 -12.03
CA THR A 13 0.46 -17.62 -10.77
C THR A 13 -0.94 -18.23 -10.76
N GLN A 14 -1.33 -18.98 -11.79
CA GLN A 14 -2.68 -19.59 -11.91
C GLN A 14 -3.07 -20.47 -10.72
N ASN A 15 -2.08 -21.10 -10.08
CA ASN A 15 -2.27 -21.96 -8.92
C ASN A 15 -2.00 -21.24 -7.60
N TYR A 16 -1.90 -19.91 -7.58
CA TYR A 16 -1.70 -19.15 -6.35
C TYR A 16 -3.04 -18.72 -5.75
N ALA A 17 -3.05 -18.44 -4.45
CA ALA A 17 -4.18 -17.90 -3.72
C ALA A 17 -3.69 -16.93 -2.64
N LEU A 18 -4.58 -16.03 -2.22
CA LEU A 18 -4.36 -15.23 -1.01
C LEU A 18 -4.56 -16.15 0.20
N HIS A 19 -3.53 -16.23 1.03
CA HIS A 19 -3.52 -17.06 2.21
C HIS A 19 -3.59 -16.16 3.45
N TYR A 20 -4.74 -16.21 4.12
CA TYR A 20 -4.95 -15.58 5.40
C TYR A 20 -4.52 -16.54 6.51
N ASN A 21 -3.67 -16.06 7.41
CA ASN A 21 -3.13 -16.85 8.50
C ASN A 21 -3.91 -16.54 9.80
N LYS A 22 -3.80 -17.40 10.82
CA LYS A 22 -4.48 -17.20 12.13
C LYS A 22 -3.87 -16.06 12.98
N TYR A 23 -3.10 -15.16 12.38
CA TYR A 23 -2.52 -14.03 13.11
C TYR A 23 -3.62 -13.06 13.50
N SER A 24 -3.32 -12.15 14.44
CA SER A 24 -4.25 -11.10 14.84
C SER A 24 -4.77 -10.35 13.62
N ALA A 25 -6.09 -10.12 13.57
CA ALA A 25 -6.78 -9.40 12.51
C ALA A 25 -6.46 -7.89 12.61
N VAL A 26 -5.20 -7.54 12.39
CA VAL A 26 -4.71 -6.16 12.38
C VAL A 26 -4.74 -5.68 10.93
N LEU A 27 -5.35 -4.52 10.73
CA LEU A 27 -5.30 -3.82 9.44
C LEU A 27 -3.98 -3.04 9.36
N GLU A 28 -3.19 -3.34 8.33
CA GLU A 28 -1.92 -2.66 8.03
C GLU A 28 -1.94 -2.15 6.60
N GLY A 29 -1.26 -1.04 6.35
CA GLY A 29 -1.15 -0.40 5.04
C GLY A 29 0.29 -0.27 4.58
N TYR A 30 0.49 -0.32 3.28
CA TYR A 30 1.75 -0.06 2.58
C TYR A 30 1.46 0.90 1.45
N SER A 31 2.32 1.89 1.25
CA SER A 31 2.18 2.82 0.14
C SER A 31 3.54 3.11 -0.49
N ASP A 32 3.51 3.30 -1.82
CA ASP A 32 4.70 3.60 -2.61
C ASP A 32 4.35 4.53 -3.77
N ALA A 33 5.36 5.25 -4.22
CA ALA A 33 5.28 6.22 -5.28
C ALA A 33 6.51 6.07 -6.18
N ASN A 34 6.30 5.96 -7.49
CA ASN A 34 7.40 5.91 -8.45
C ASN A 34 7.25 7.00 -9.52
N TRP A 35 8.31 7.78 -9.69
CA TRP A 35 8.40 8.85 -10.67
C TRP A 35 9.20 8.37 -11.89
N ILE A 36 8.52 8.16 -13.02
CA ILE A 36 9.16 7.73 -14.27
C ILE A 36 9.12 8.90 -15.26
N THR A 37 10.28 9.31 -15.74
CA THR A 37 10.42 10.30 -16.82
C THR A 37 10.66 9.54 -18.13
N GLU A 38 9.66 9.50 -19.03
CA GLU A 38 9.80 8.87 -20.35
C GLU A 38 9.56 9.90 -21.46
N LEU A 39 10.59 10.16 -22.27
CA LEU A 39 10.63 10.74 -23.63
C LEU A 39 9.78 11.98 -24.01
N ASN A 40 8.84 12.45 -23.17
CA ASN A 40 8.06 13.70 -23.21
C ASN A 40 6.90 13.71 -22.16
N GLU A 41 6.62 12.59 -21.48
CA GLU A 41 5.64 12.51 -20.39
C GLU A 41 6.29 12.09 -19.07
N VAL A 42 5.99 12.82 -18.00
CA VAL A 42 6.19 12.30 -16.64
C VAL A 42 5.04 11.34 -16.33
N LYS A 43 5.34 10.05 -16.25
CA LYS A 43 4.41 9.02 -15.78
C LYS A 43 4.72 8.73 -14.31
N SER A 44 3.99 9.41 -13.45
CA SER A 44 4.01 9.12 -12.02
C SER A 44 3.01 8.00 -11.70
N ILE A 45 3.47 6.92 -11.07
CA ILE A 45 2.62 5.80 -10.65
C ILE A 45 2.60 5.75 -9.12
N SER A 46 1.40 5.70 -8.57
CA SER A 46 1.14 5.58 -7.14
C SER A 46 0.52 4.23 -6.84
N GLY A 47 0.81 3.67 -5.67
CA GLY A 47 0.22 2.42 -5.25
C GLY A 47 0.07 2.29 -3.75
N TYR A 48 -0.88 1.44 -3.35
CA TYR A 48 -1.03 1.02 -1.98
C TYR A 48 -1.49 -0.44 -1.90
N VAL A 49 -1.20 -1.07 -0.76
CA VAL A 49 -1.66 -2.40 -0.38
C VAL A 49 -2.11 -2.34 1.08
N PHE A 50 -3.29 -2.87 1.38
CA PHE A 50 -3.79 -3.07 2.73
C PHE A 50 -3.94 -4.56 3.01
N THR A 51 -3.45 -4.98 4.16
CA THR A 51 -3.44 -6.38 4.60
C THR A 51 -4.20 -6.56 5.90
N ILE A 52 -4.86 -7.70 6.05
CA ILE A 52 -5.46 -8.20 7.30
C ILE A 52 -5.07 -9.66 7.43
N GLY A 53 -4.64 -10.10 8.63
CA GLY A 53 -4.33 -11.53 8.86
C GLY A 53 -3.33 -12.08 7.84
N GLY A 54 -2.28 -11.30 7.54
CA GLY A 54 -1.20 -11.67 6.62
C GLY A 54 -1.57 -11.75 5.13
N GLY A 55 -2.80 -11.39 4.74
CA GLY A 55 -3.26 -11.40 3.35
C GLY A 55 -3.76 -10.03 2.89
N THR A 56 -3.55 -9.70 1.62
CA THR A 56 -4.02 -8.45 1.02
C THR A 56 -5.55 -8.43 0.86
N VAL A 57 -6.19 -7.41 1.43
CA VAL A 57 -7.64 -7.18 1.34
C VAL A 57 -8.01 -6.02 0.41
N SER A 58 -7.10 -5.08 0.18
CA SER A 58 -7.32 -3.96 -0.75
C SER A 58 -6.00 -3.53 -1.36
N TRP A 59 -5.99 -3.24 -2.66
CA TRP A 59 -4.80 -2.75 -3.35
C TRP A 59 -5.19 -1.80 -4.47
N LYS A 60 -4.23 -0.97 -4.90
CA LYS A 60 -4.41 -0.10 -6.06
C LYS A 60 -3.06 0.21 -6.68
N SER A 61 -3.04 0.23 -8.01
CA SER A 61 -2.00 0.86 -8.82
C SER A 61 -2.69 1.90 -9.70
N SER A 62 -2.20 3.14 -9.71
CA SER A 62 -2.82 4.22 -10.45
C SER A 62 -1.78 5.20 -10.97
N LYS A 63 -1.93 5.61 -12.25
CA LYS A 63 -1.27 6.82 -12.75
C LYS A 63 -1.76 7.99 -11.90
N GLN A 64 -0.82 8.83 -11.48
CA GLN A 64 -1.10 10.04 -10.75
C GLN A 64 -1.64 11.09 -11.71
N THR A 65 -2.81 11.63 -11.39
CA THR A 65 -3.46 12.69 -12.17
C THR A 65 -3.12 14.09 -11.65
N CYS A 66 -2.76 14.23 -10.37
CA CYS A 66 -2.35 15.50 -9.79
C CYS A 66 -0.91 15.84 -10.16
N ILE A 67 -0.70 17.05 -10.67
CA ILE A 67 0.62 17.59 -10.98
C ILE A 67 1.33 17.92 -9.65
N ALA A 68 2.34 17.11 -9.31
CA ALA A 68 3.29 17.44 -8.25
C ALA A 68 4.50 18.17 -8.85
N ARG A 69 5.05 19.15 -8.14
CA ARG A 69 6.21 19.92 -8.59
C ARG A 69 7.53 19.44 -7.99
N SER A 70 7.46 18.43 -7.11
CA SER A 70 8.63 17.75 -6.53
C SER A 70 8.30 16.31 -6.19
N THR A 71 9.33 15.46 -6.09
CA THR A 71 9.21 14.07 -5.65
C THR A 71 8.52 13.97 -4.29
N THR A 72 8.83 14.86 -3.36
CA THR A 72 8.20 14.79 -2.04
C THR A 72 6.74 15.22 -2.06
N GLU A 73 6.35 16.22 -2.86
CA GLU A 73 4.92 16.54 -3.04
C GLU A 73 4.18 15.36 -3.67
N PHE A 74 4.84 14.63 -4.56
CA PHE A 74 4.28 13.44 -5.17
C PHE A 74 4.03 12.33 -4.15
N GLU A 75 5.06 11.94 -3.39
CA GLU A 75 4.99 10.99 -2.28
C GLU A 75 3.90 11.38 -1.27
N PHE A 76 3.78 12.67 -1.00
CA PHE A 76 2.75 13.21 -0.12
C PHE A 76 1.33 12.91 -0.60
N ILE A 77 1.05 13.10 -1.89
CA ILE A 77 -0.27 12.82 -2.45
C ILE A 77 -0.55 11.31 -2.44
N VAL A 78 0.48 10.47 -2.55
CA VAL A 78 0.30 9.01 -2.44
C VAL A 78 -0.10 8.64 -1.01
N LEU A 79 0.58 9.20 -0.01
CA LEU A 79 0.24 8.99 1.40
C LEU A 79 -1.15 9.51 1.77
N ASP A 80 -1.56 10.66 1.23
CA ASP A 80 -2.93 11.22 1.35
C ASP A 80 -3.98 10.21 0.87
N LYS A 81 -3.82 9.68 -0.35
CA LYS A 81 -4.72 8.67 -0.93
C LYS A 81 -4.76 7.37 -0.12
N ALA A 82 -3.62 6.94 0.42
CA ALA A 82 -3.57 5.78 1.29
C ALA A 82 -4.35 6.07 2.60
N SER A 83 -4.20 7.27 3.15
CA SER A 83 -4.90 7.70 4.37
C SER A 83 -6.42 7.77 4.18
N GLU A 84 -6.90 8.32 3.07
CA GLU A 84 -8.33 8.28 2.70
C GLU A 84 -8.86 6.84 2.64
N LYS A 85 -8.07 5.92 2.06
CA LYS A 85 -8.49 4.52 1.96
C LYS A 85 -8.48 3.83 3.33
N VAL A 86 -7.53 4.16 4.21
CA VAL A 86 -7.49 3.67 5.58
C VAL A 86 -8.72 4.09 6.35
N GLU A 87 -9.09 5.37 6.30
CA GLU A 87 -10.27 5.89 7.00
C GLU A 87 -11.53 5.13 6.56
N TRP A 88 -11.72 4.95 5.26
CA TRP A 88 -12.83 4.16 4.73
C TRP A 88 -12.80 2.70 5.21
N LEU A 89 -11.64 2.04 5.17
CA LEU A 89 -11.49 0.66 5.62
C LEU A 89 -11.76 0.53 7.13
N ARG A 90 -11.28 1.47 7.93
CA ARG A 90 -11.50 1.49 9.37
C ARG A 90 -12.99 1.63 9.69
N ASN A 91 -13.68 2.58 9.05
CA ASN A 91 -15.12 2.77 9.24
C ASN A 91 -15.90 1.51 8.83
N PHE A 92 -15.52 0.90 7.70
CA PHE A 92 -16.10 -0.37 7.28
C PHE A 92 -15.90 -1.48 8.33
N LEU A 93 -14.73 -1.57 8.96
CA LEU A 93 -14.45 -2.56 10.01
C LEU A 93 -15.22 -2.27 11.31
N GLU A 94 -15.42 -1.00 11.68
CA GLU A 94 -16.26 -0.62 12.83
C GLU A 94 -17.71 -1.10 12.67
N ASP A 95 -18.22 -1.15 11.44
CA ASP A 95 -19.58 -1.62 11.15
C ASP A 95 -19.72 -3.16 11.19
N ILE A 96 -18.62 -3.92 11.22
CA ILE A 96 -18.66 -5.39 11.29
C ILE A 96 -18.94 -5.83 12.74
N PRO A 97 -20.03 -6.58 13.02
CA PRO A 97 -20.43 -6.93 14.39
C PRO A 97 -19.39 -7.72 15.20
N TYR A 98 -18.63 -8.60 14.53
CA TYR A 98 -17.67 -9.50 15.17
C TYR A 98 -16.22 -9.00 15.10
N TRP A 99 -16.00 -7.79 14.59
CA TRP A 99 -14.66 -7.21 14.56
C TRP A 99 -14.29 -6.67 15.95
N PRO A 100 -13.04 -6.84 16.44
CA PRO A 100 -12.62 -6.28 17.72
C PRO A 100 -12.76 -4.75 17.76
N LYS A 101 -13.44 -4.23 18.79
CA LYS A 101 -13.70 -2.79 18.98
C LYS A 101 -13.00 -2.26 20.24
N PRO A 102 -12.48 -1.02 20.21
CA PRO A 102 -12.40 -0.13 19.04
C PRO A 102 -11.39 -0.63 17.99
N VAL A 103 -11.58 -0.27 16.72
CA VAL A 103 -10.57 -0.60 15.70
C VAL A 103 -9.28 0.14 16.02
N ALA A 104 -8.20 -0.63 16.21
CA ALA A 104 -6.87 -0.12 16.52
C ALA A 104 -6.35 0.86 15.45
N PRO A 105 -5.43 1.77 15.80
CA PRO A 105 -4.77 2.63 14.83
C PRO A 105 -4.12 1.81 13.71
N VAL A 106 -4.29 2.24 12.47
CA VAL A 106 -3.75 1.54 11.29
C VAL A 106 -2.36 2.08 10.97
N CYS A 107 -1.36 1.20 10.96
CA CYS A 107 0.00 1.56 10.56
C CYS A 107 0.11 1.61 9.04
N ILE A 108 0.54 2.74 8.49
CA ILE A 108 0.89 2.91 7.08
C ILE A 108 2.42 2.90 6.95
N HIS A 109 2.95 1.88 6.31
CA HIS A 109 4.36 1.76 5.97
C HIS A 109 4.67 2.56 4.69
N PHE A 110 5.66 3.45 4.78
CA PHE A 110 6.04 4.35 3.69
C PHE A 110 7.56 4.42 3.52
N ASP A 111 8.06 4.48 2.28
CA ASP A 111 9.49 4.40 1.99
C ASP A 111 10.19 5.76 1.82
N SER A 112 9.47 6.86 1.98
CA SER A 112 10.04 8.21 1.98
C SER A 112 10.10 8.83 3.36
N GLN A 113 11.30 8.82 3.95
CA GLN A 113 11.58 9.53 5.21
C GLN A 113 11.34 11.03 5.09
N ALA A 114 11.58 11.63 3.91
CA ALA A 114 11.38 13.05 3.68
C ALA A 114 9.88 13.42 3.77
N ALA A 115 9.00 12.60 3.21
CA ALA A 115 7.56 12.78 3.32
C ALA A 115 7.06 12.53 4.75
N ILE A 116 7.54 11.48 5.41
CA ILE A 116 7.22 11.17 6.82
C ILE A 116 7.56 12.36 7.72
N GLY A 117 8.78 12.90 7.59
CA GLY A 117 9.21 14.07 8.36
C GLY A 117 8.36 15.31 8.11
N ARG A 118 7.86 15.50 6.88
CA ARG A 118 6.96 16.61 6.53
C ARG A 118 5.56 16.45 7.11
N VAL A 119 5.00 15.25 7.16
CA VAL A 119 3.70 15.04 7.79
C VAL A 119 3.81 15.25 9.31
N GLY A 120 4.93 14.83 9.92
CA GLY A 120 5.19 15.04 11.33
C GLY A 120 5.31 16.51 11.76
N SER A 121 5.57 17.44 10.84
CA SER A 121 5.69 18.86 11.17
C SER A 121 4.33 19.52 11.44
N MET A 122 4.28 20.39 12.46
CA MET A 122 3.03 21.07 12.85
C MET A 122 2.42 21.91 11.72
N MET A 123 3.28 22.55 10.93
CA MET A 123 2.86 23.41 9.84
C MET A 123 3.45 22.91 8.53
N TYR A 124 2.66 23.03 7.46
CA TYR A 124 3.15 22.89 6.10
C TYR A 124 3.78 24.21 5.64
N ASN A 125 5.09 24.19 5.41
CA ASN A 125 5.86 25.39 5.03
C ASN A 125 5.90 25.65 3.50
N GLY A 126 5.17 24.87 2.70
CA GLY A 126 5.14 25.03 1.25
C GLY A 126 4.05 26.00 0.76
N LYS A 127 4.23 26.52 -0.45
CA LYS A 127 3.31 27.50 -1.07
C LYS A 127 2.06 26.88 -1.70
N SER A 128 2.03 25.56 -1.89
CA SER A 128 0.94 24.88 -2.59
C SER A 128 -0.28 24.64 -1.68
N HIS A 129 -1.38 25.35 -1.97
CA HIS A 129 -2.63 25.23 -1.20
C HIS A 129 -3.20 23.81 -1.19
N HIS A 130 -3.18 23.12 -2.34
CA HIS A 130 -3.73 21.77 -2.44
C HIS A 130 -2.87 20.72 -1.71
N ILE A 131 -1.58 20.97 -1.53
CA ILE A 131 -0.72 20.10 -0.69
C ILE A 131 -0.97 20.42 0.79
N ARG A 132 -1.11 21.69 1.15
CA ARG A 132 -1.45 22.10 2.53
C ARG A 132 -2.74 21.46 3.03
N ARG A 133 -3.79 21.41 2.20
CA ARG A 133 -5.06 20.77 2.56
C ARG A 133 -4.88 19.29 2.90
N ARG A 134 -4.14 18.56 2.06
CA ARG A 134 -3.80 17.15 2.30
C ARG A 134 -2.97 16.97 3.56
N HIS A 135 -2.06 17.89 3.82
CA HIS A 135 -1.22 17.85 5.01
C HIS A 135 -2.03 17.96 6.28
N ASN A 136 -2.94 18.92 6.33
CA ASN A 136 -3.84 19.06 7.45
C ASN A 136 -4.71 17.80 7.65
N ALA A 137 -5.21 17.19 6.57
CA ALA A 137 -6.03 15.98 6.65
C ALA A 137 -5.25 14.78 7.22
N ILE A 138 -4.06 14.46 6.67
CA ILE A 138 -3.23 13.35 7.20
C ILE A 138 -2.85 13.63 8.66
N ARG A 139 -2.54 14.89 8.99
CA ARG A 139 -2.17 15.29 10.34
C ARG A 139 -3.32 15.14 11.33
N GLU A 140 -4.54 15.45 10.93
CA GLU A 140 -5.75 15.23 11.73
C GLU A 140 -5.91 13.74 12.06
N LEU A 141 -5.73 12.86 11.06
CA LEU A 141 -5.77 11.41 11.24
C LEU A 141 -4.68 10.89 12.19
N LEU A 142 -3.47 11.45 12.13
CA LEU A 142 -2.40 11.14 13.08
C LEU A 142 -2.74 11.62 14.49
N SER A 143 -3.21 12.86 14.64
CA SER A 143 -3.52 13.44 15.96
C SER A 143 -4.71 12.79 16.65
N SER A 144 -5.66 12.26 15.87
CA SER A 144 -6.81 11.50 16.38
C SER A 144 -6.46 10.03 16.67
N GLY A 145 -5.25 9.59 16.36
CA GLY A 145 -4.82 8.21 16.55
C GLY A 145 -5.51 7.23 15.59
N ILE A 146 -6.07 7.69 14.48
CA ILE A 146 -6.68 6.81 13.47
C ILE A 146 -5.59 6.05 12.70
N ILE A 147 -4.49 6.73 12.40
CA ILE A 147 -3.35 6.15 11.69
C ILE A 147 -2.05 6.37 12.46
N THR A 148 -1.08 5.50 12.20
CA THR A 148 0.34 5.75 12.46
C THR A 148 1.11 5.60 11.15
N ILE A 149 2.29 6.19 11.06
CA ILE A 149 3.14 6.07 9.87
C ILE A 149 4.52 5.60 10.32
N ASP A 150 5.01 4.55 9.67
CA ASP A 150 6.34 4.01 9.92
C ASP A 150 7.16 3.92 8.62
N TYR A 151 8.48 4.05 8.76
CA TYR A 151 9.38 3.93 7.64
C TYR A 151 9.60 2.46 7.28
N VAL A 152 9.45 2.13 5.99
CA VAL A 152 9.84 0.82 5.45
C VAL A 152 10.90 0.99 4.37
N LYS A 153 11.89 0.11 4.34
CA LYS A 153 12.87 0.10 3.25
C LYS A 153 12.16 -0.35 1.97
N SER A 154 12.40 0.30 0.83
CA SER A 154 11.76 -0.09 -0.46
C SER A 154 11.92 -1.59 -0.79
N LYS A 155 13.05 -2.22 -0.46
CA LYS A 155 13.23 -3.67 -0.69
C LYS A 155 12.22 -4.56 0.06
N ASP A 156 11.63 -4.04 1.13
CA ASP A 156 10.69 -4.70 2.04
C ASP A 156 9.27 -4.10 1.90
N ASN A 157 9.09 -3.06 1.07
CA ASN A 157 7.79 -2.41 0.87
C ASN A 157 6.88 -3.27 -0.02
N VAL A 158 5.73 -3.68 0.54
CA VAL A 158 4.80 -4.59 -0.14
C VAL A 158 4.11 -3.92 -1.34
N SER A 159 4.01 -2.59 -1.40
CA SER A 159 3.41 -1.90 -2.55
C SER A 159 4.34 -1.68 -3.74
N ASP A 160 5.65 -1.91 -3.62
CA ASP A 160 6.63 -1.70 -4.70
C ASP A 160 6.28 -2.40 -6.04
N PRO A 161 5.76 -3.65 -6.07
CA PRO A 161 5.36 -4.29 -7.32
C PRO A 161 4.24 -3.56 -8.08
N LEU A 162 3.50 -2.66 -7.42
CA LEU A 162 2.39 -1.92 -8.01
C LEU A 162 2.84 -0.62 -8.72
N THR A 163 4.08 -0.21 -8.53
CA THR A 163 4.58 1.13 -8.90
C THR A 163 5.90 1.05 -9.67
N LYS A 164 6.71 0.03 -9.37
CA LYS A 164 8.06 -0.15 -9.90
C LYS A 164 8.12 -1.36 -10.83
N SER A 165 8.95 -1.26 -11.87
CA SER A 165 9.29 -2.41 -12.71
C SER A 165 10.36 -3.24 -12.02
N LEU A 166 9.97 -4.33 -11.36
CA LEU A 166 10.88 -5.18 -10.60
C LEU A 166 11.28 -6.46 -11.36
N SER A 167 12.35 -7.12 -10.91
CA SER A 167 12.72 -8.46 -11.35
C SER A 167 11.70 -9.50 -10.88
N ARG A 168 11.60 -10.63 -11.59
CA ARG A 168 10.69 -11.72 -11.23
C ARG A 168 10.91 -12.19 -9.79
N GLU A 169 12.17 -12.43 -9.42
CA GLU A 169 12.55 -12.87 -8.07
C GLU A 169 12.08 -11.89 -6.98
N ARG A 170 12.20 -10.58 -7.24
CA ARG A 170 11.75 -9.57 -6.28
C ARG A 170 10.23 -9.52 -6.17
N VAL A 171 9.51 -9.64 -7.30
CA VAL A 171 8.04 -9.76 -7.28
C VAL A 171 7.63 -11.00 -6.49
N GLU A 172 8.20 -12.17 -6.77
CA GLU A 172 7.88 -13.41 -6.05
C GLU A 172 8.15 -13.30 -4.54
N ARG A 173 9.26 -12.67 -4.15
CA ARG A 173 9.58 -12.43 -2.73
C ARG A 173 8.55 -11.50 -2.06
N ILE A 174 8.23 -10.37 -2.68
CA ILE A 174 7.33 -9.36 -2.10
C ILE A 174 5.87 -9.85 -2.11
N SER A 175 5.44 -10.58 -3.14
CA SER A 175 4.09 -11.15 -3.22
C SER A 175 3.77 -12.11 -2.08
N LYS A 176 4.79 -12.74 -1.45
CA LYS A 176 4.58 -13.52 -0.22
C LYS A 176 4.11 -12.65 0.96
N GLY A 177 4.56 -11.40 1.02
CA GLY A 177 4.10 -10.39 1.99
C GLY A 177 2.66 -9.91 1.73
N MET A 178 2.19 -10.01 0.48
CA MET A 178 0.76 -9.82 0.14
C MET A 178 -0.12 -11.03 0.50
N GLY A 179 0.48 -12.08 1.08
CA GLY A 179 -0.19 -13.36 1.34
C GLY A 179 -0.36 -14.25 0.10
N LEU A 180 0.22 -13.89 -1.05
CA LEU A 180 0.10 -14.69 -2.27
C LEU A 180 1.01 -15.93 -2.18
N ARG A 181 0.41 -17.13 -2.19
CA ARG A 181 1.12 -18.41 -2.05
C ARG A 181 0.57 -19.45 -3.02
N PRO A 182 1.36 -20.45 -3.46
CA PRO A 182 0.83 -21.59 -4.18
C PRO A 182 -0.26 -22.28 -3.37
N ARG A 183 -1.35 -22.67 -4.02
CA ARG A 183 -2.36 -23.58 -3.47
C ARG A 183 -1.66 -24.89 -3.16
N THR A 184 -1.53 -25.21 -1.88
CA THR A 184 -1.18 -26.57 -1.48
C THR A 184 -2.34 -27.46 -1.89
N SER A 185 -2.10 -28.40 -2.80
CA SER A 185 -3.04 -29.46 -3.09
C SER A 185 -3.34 -30.18 -1.77
N GLN A 186 -4.56 -30.07 -1.24
CA GLN A 186 -5.03 -31.07 -0.29
C GLN A 186 -5.31 -32.34 -1.10
N HIS A 187 -4.24 -33.08 -1.40
CA HIS A 187 -4.31 -34.44 -1.91
C HIS A 187 -3.17 -35.21 -1.27
N GLY A 188 -3.49 -35.96 -0.21
CA GLY A 188 -2.56 -36.92 0.40
C GLY A 188 -2.83 -37.24 1.87
N GLY A 189 -3.73 -38.20 2.12
CA GLY A 189 -3.68 -39.17 3.24
C GLY A 189 -4.43 -38.79 4.53
N ASN A 190 -5.27 -39.63 5.14
CA ASN A 190 -5.57 -41.04 4.91
C ASN A 190 -7.02 -41.36 5.31
N SER A 191 -7.66 -42.16 4.48
CA SER A 191 -8.64 -43.15 4.92
C SER A 191 -7.94 -44.16 5.84
N THR A 192 -8.47 -44.33 7.03
CA THR A 192 -8.63 -45.61 7.75
C THR A 192 -9.80 -45.43 8.70
#